data_AF-A0A920DL65-F1
#
_entry.id   AF-A0A920DL65-F1
#
_cell.length_a   1.000
_cell.length_b   1.000
_cell.length_c   1.000
_cell.angle_alpha   90.00
_cell.angle_beta   90.00
_cell.angle_gamma   90.00
#
_symmetry.space_group_name_H-M   'P 1'
#
loop_
_entity.id
_entity.type
_entity.pdbx_description
1 polymer ?
#
loop_
_entity_poly.entity_id
_entity_poly.type
_entity_poly.pdbx_seq_one_letter_code
_entity_poly.pdbx_strand_id
1 'polypeptide(L)'
;MKAMILAAGFGKRLGHLTQSTPKPLIKVKGQPLIKYHLSKLLAADYSQIVINTHYLSDEIINYVENEFNNDPRITFSIEKEILGTGGGIKKALHHFGNDDFLVLNSDIYSDLDYKYFKSFTSPTLFAVETKNQGDFNIKNSKVCLETTKNYTWMGFSVVNAEVFNHVAHLKFHYWDDCLKRHASSNNLYAEIPKINWYDVGTIQTLELLNNG
;
A
#
# COMPACT_ATOMS: atom_id res chain seq x y z
N MET A 1 -7.30 -3.56 -14.54
CA MET A 1 -7.01 -3.73 -13.10
C MET A 1 -7.29 -2.42 -12.39
N LYS A 2 -7.84 -2.49 -11.17
CA LYS A 2 -8.12 -1.35 -10.29
C LYS A 2 -7.08 -1.29 -9.16
N ALA A 3 -6.98 -0.17 -8.46
CA ALA A 3 -6.02 -0.01 -7.37
C ALA A 3 -6.59 0.71 -6.15
N MET A 4 -5.99 0.46 -5.00
CA MET A 4 -6.19 1.15 -3.74
C MET A 4 -4.87 1.66 -3.18
N ILE A 5 -4.81 2.94 -2.84
CA ILE A 5 -3.71 3.58 -2.11
C ILE A 5 -4.13 3.73 -0.64
N LEU A 6 -3.34 3.15 0.27
CA LEU A 6 -3.52 3.30 1.71
C LEU A 6 -2.85 4.59 2.20
N ALA A 7 -3.64 5.63 2.46
CA ALA A 7 -3.19 6.99 2.76
C ALA A 7 -3.81 7.59 4.05
N ALA A 8 -4.56 6.81 4.84
CA ALA A 8 -5.24 7.27 6.05
C ALA A 8 -4.34 7.44 7.30
N GLY A 9 -3.08 6.98 7.24
CA GLY A 9 -2.21 6.89 8.42
C GLY A 9 -1.70 8.23 8.96
N PHE A 10 -1.53 8.31 10.29
CA PHE A 10 -1.03 9.51 10.99
C PHE A 10 0.45 9.85 10.71
N GLY A 11 1.26 8.89 10.24
CA GLY A 11 2.68 9.12 9.96
C GLY A 11 3.57 9.45 11.17
N LYS A 12 3.12 9.16 12.41
CA LYS A 12 3.75 9.59 13.68
C LYS A 12 5.27 9.43 13.78
N ARG A 13 5.86 8.43 13.12
CA ARG A 13 7.32 8.18 13.10
C ARG A 13 8.13 9.32 12.45
N LEU A 14 7.50 10.17 11.62
CA LEU A 14 8.12 11.35 11.01
C LEU A 14 8.01 12.62 11.87
N GLY A 15 7.41 12.52 13.06
CA GLY A 15 7.40 13.59 14.06
C GLY A 15 6.79 14.89 13.54
N HIS A 16 7.56 15.99 13.65
CA HIS A 16 7.13 17.34 13.30
C HIS A 16 6.71 17.50 11.83
N LEU A 17 7.32 16.72 10.91
CA LEU A 17 6.98 16.76 9.49
C LEU A 17 5.51 16.39 9.24
N THR A 18 4.95 15.50 10.06
CA THR A 18 3.57 15.02 9.92
C THR A 18 2.55 15.76 10.77
N GLN A 19 2.94 16.84 11.47
CA GLN A 19 1.99 17.62 12.28
C GLN A 19 1.03 18.45 11.42
N SER A 20 1.50 18.96 10.29
CA SER A 20 0.71 19.79 9.37
C SER A 20 0.72 19.29 7.93
N THR A 21 1.51 18.25 7.61
CA THR A 21 1.55 17.63 6.28
C THR A 21 1.23 16.14 6.40
N PRO A 22 0.16 15.61 5.78
CA PRO A 22 -0.10 14.18 5.82
C PRO A 22 1.03 13.42 5.14
N LYS A 23 1.36 12.23 5.66
CA LYS A 23 2.48 11.42 5.16
C LYS A 23 2.52 11.24 3.63
N PRO A 24 1.39 10.96 2.93
CA PRO A 24 1.37 10.88 1.47
C PRO A 24 1.83 12.16 0.73
N LEU A 25 1.78 13.32 1.39
CA LEU A 25 2.21 14.61 0.83
C LEU A 25 3.65 15.00 1.19
N ILE A 26 4.35 14.17 1.98
CA ILE A 26 5.78 14.37 2.23
C ILE A 26 6.56 14.23 0.92
N LYS A 27 7.47 15.18 0.70
CA LYS A 27 8.24 15.28 -0.55
C LYS A 27 9.47 14.37 -0.53
N VAL A 28 9.55 13.52 -1.53
CA VAL A 28 10.72 12.72 -1.89
C VAL A 28 11.21 13.17 -3.26
N LYS A 29 12.50 13.51 -3.37
CA LYS A 29 13.13 14.10 -4.56
C LYS A 29 12.30 15.25 -5.15
N GLY A 30 11.81 16.13 -4.28
CA GLY A 30 11.03 17.32 -4.64
C GLY A 30 9.54 17.09 -4.95
N GLN A 31 9.06 15.85 -4.99
CA GLN A 31 7.66 15.52 -5.32
C GLN A 31 6.96 14.79 -4.15
N PRO A 32 5.67 15.06 -3.88
CA PRO A 32 4.88 14.29 -2.92
C PRO A 32 4.88 12.78 -3.21
N LEU A 33 5.00 11.95 -2.17
CA LEU A 33 4.96 10.48 -2.30
C LEU A 33 3.76 9.98 -3.10
N ILE A 34 2.56 10.50 -2.81
CA ILE A 34 1.32 10.09 -3.48
C ILE A 34 1.35 10.35 -4.99
N LYS A 35 2.06 11.39 -5.44
CA LYS A 35 2.18 11.74 -6.86
C LYS A 35 2.94 10.66 -7.64
N TYR A 36 3.97 10.06 -7.06
CA TYR A 36 4.68 8.94 -7.70
C TYR A 36 3.74 7.76 -7.94
N HIS A 37 2.93 7.38 -6.95
CA HIS A 37 1.98 6.29 -7.06
C HIS A 37 0.92 6.57 -8.12
N LEU A 38 0.28 7.73 -8.06
CA LEU A 38 -0.78 8.10 -9.00
C LEU A 38 -0.25 8.18 -10.43
N SER A 39 0.89 8.82 -10.64
CA SER A 39 1.50 8.90 -11.97
C SER A 39 1.78 7.51 -12.57
N LYS A 40 2.31 6.58 -11.76
CA LYS A 40 2.59 5.21 -12.19
C LYS A 40 1.32 4.41 -12.47
N LEU A 41 0.29 4.55 -11.63
CA LEU A 41 -1.01 3.88 -11.84
C LEU A 41 -1.69 4.37 -13.12
N LEU A 42 -1.71 5.69 -13.35
CA LEU A 42 -2.32 6.28 -14.53
C LEU A 42 -1.55 5.91 -15.80
N ALA A 43 -0.20 5.97 -15.79
CA ALA A 43 0.65 5.55 -16.90
C ALA A 43 0.58 4.04 -17.19
N ALA A 44 0.22 3.23 -16.19
CA ALA A 44 -0.02 1.81 -16.33
C ALA A 44 -1.47 1.47 -16.71
N ASP A 45 -2.33 2.45 -17.03
CA ASP A 45 -3.74 2.25 -17.40
C ASP A 45 -4.56 1.47 -16.37
N TYR A 46 -4.48 1.88 -15.11
CA TYR A 46 -5.44 1.44 -14.09
C TYR A 46 -6.79 2.14 -14.31
N SER A 47 -7.86 1.36 -14.33
CA SER A 47 -9.20 1.86 -14.70
C SER A 47 -9.88 2.65 -13.57
N GLN A 48 -9.47 2.40 -12.32
CA GLN A 48 -9.98 3.08 -11.13
C GLN A 48 -8.92 3.03 -10.03
N ILE A 49 -8.80 4.12 -9.27
CA ILE A 49 -7.87 4.30 -8.17
C ILE A 49 -8.66 4.82 -6.96
N VAL A 50 -8.69 4.06 -5.89
CA VAL A 50 -9.31 4.46 -4.63
C VAL A 50 -8.24 4.89 -3.64
N ILE A 51 -8.41 6.02 -2.98
CA ILE A 51 -7.50 6.51 -1.93
C ILE A 51 -8.28 6.59 -0.64
N ASN A 52 -7.90 5.83 0.39
CA ASN A 52 -8.51 6.05 1.71
C ASN A 52 -7.80 7.21 2.43
N THR A 53 -8.58 8.01 3.16
CA THR A 53 -8.07 9.17 3.88
C THR A 53 -8.69 9.25 5.27
N HIS A 54 -7.95 9.82 6.23
CA HIS A 54 -8.45 10.08 7.58
C HIS A 54 -7.77 11.32 8.15
N TYR A 55 -6.48 11.18 8.49
CA TYR A 55 -5.68 12.26 9.03
C TYR A 55 -5.35 13.30 7.95
N LEU A 56 -5.68 14.58 8.20
CA LEU A 56 -5.54 15.69 7.25
C LEU A 56 -6.11 15.34 5.86
N SER A 57 -7.30 14.72 5.85
CA SER A 57 -7.94 14.22 4.62
C SER A 57 -8.10 15.31 3.57
N ASP A 58 -8.53 16.51 3.98
CA ASP A 58 -8.79 17.62 3.05
C ASP A 58 -7.53 18.04 2.29
N GLU A 59 -6.36 18.01 2.95
CA GLU A 59 -5.07 18.31 2.30
C GLU A 59 -4.75 17.30 1.19
N ILE A 60 -4.99 16.01 1.45
CA ILE A 60 -4.76 14.94 0.46
C ILE A 60 -5.71 15.12 -0.72
N ILE A 61 -7.00 15.34 -0.45
CA ILE A 61 -8.04 15.50 -1.47
C ILE A 61 -7.73 16.71 -2.34
N ASN A 62 -7.55 17.89 -1.73
CA ASN A 62 -7.26 19.14 -2.43
C ASN A 62 -5.99 19.03 -3.28
N TYR A 63 -4.92 18.40 -2.77
CA TYR A 63 -3.71 18.21 -3.56
C TYR A 63 -3.96 17.34 -4.79
N VAL A 64 -4.61 16.19 -4.61
CA VAL A 64 -4.84 15.23 -5.69
C VAL A 64 -5.79 15.79 -6.75
N GLU A 65 -6.88 16.44 -6.35
CA GLU A 65 -7.83 17.06 -7.27
C GLU A 65 -7.17 18.15 -8.13
N ASN A 66 -6.31 18.99 -7.53
CA ASN A 66 -5.60 20.04 -8.25
C ASN A 66 -4.48 19.48 -9.15
N GLU A 67 -3.63 18.60 -8.64
CA GLU A 67 -2.47 18.06 -9.38
C GLU A 67 -2.91 17.16 -10.55
N PHE A 68 -4.00 16.41 -10.39
CA PHE A 68 -4.50 15.47 -11.39
C PHE A 68 -5.76 15.97 -12.11
N ASN A 69 -6.07 17.27 -12.03
CA ASN A 69 -7.19 17.93 -12.73
C ASN A 69 -8.54 17.20 -12.56
N ASN A 70 -8.86 16.75 -11.35
CA ASN A 70 -10.06 15.97 -11.06
C ASN A 70 -10.22 14.72 -11.96
N ASP A 71 -9.13 13.97 -12.19
CA ASP A 71 -9.16 12.75 -13.00
C ASP A 71 -10.29 11.81 -12.51
N PRO A 72 -11.28 11.47 -13.37
CA PRO A 72 -12.48 10.74 -12.96
C PRO A 72 -12.20 9.30 -12.53
N ARG A 73 -10.98 8.79 -12.78
CA ARG A 73 -10.56 7.46 -12.31
C ARG A 73 -10.22 7.46 -10.83
N ILE A 74 -9.96 8.61 -10.21
CA ILE A 74 -9.57 8.73 -8.81
C ILE A 74 -10.80 8.96 -7.94
N THR A 75 -10.92 8.22 -6.83
CA THR A 75 -12.01 8.36 -5.86
C THR A 75 -11.48 8.25 -4.44
N PHE A 76 -12.12 8.94 -3.50
CA PHE A 76 -11.72 8.94 -2.10
C PHE A 76 -12.67 8.11 -1.23
N SER A 77 -12.09 7.28 -0.36
CA SER A 77 -12.80 6.56 0.71
C SER A 77 -12.45 7.18 2.07
N ILE A 78 -13.20 8.20 2.47
CA ILE A 78 -12.94 8.95 3.70
C ILE A 78 -13.33 8.14 4.93
N GLU A 79 -12.42 7.94 5.88
CA GLU A 79 -12.62 7.30 7.17
C GLU A 79 -12.92 8.35 8.25
N LYS A 80 -14.12 8.31 8.85
CA LYS A 80 -14.47 9.18 9.99
C LYS A 80 -13.67 8.84 11.25
N GLU A 81 -13.39 7.56 11.42
CA GLU A 81 -12.53 7.02 12.46
C GLU A 81 -11.51 6.12 11.79
N ILE A 82 -10.28 6.09 12.30
CA ILE A 82 -9.26 5.19 11.77
C ILE A 82 -9.70 3.72 11.86
N LEU A 83 -9.73 3.03 10.73
CA LEU A 83 -10.17 1.63 10.63
C LEU A 83 -9.01 0.62 10.65
N GLY A 84 -7.77 1.11 10.67
CA GLY A 84 -6.61 0.27 10.38
C GLY A 84 -6.51 -0.06 8.89
N THR A 85 -5.38 -0.64 8.48
CA THR A 85 -5.10 -0.90 7.06
C THR A 85 -6.11 -1.86 6.43
N GLY A 86 -6.47 -2.93 7.13
CA GLY A 86 -7.43 -3.92 6.62
C GLY A 86 -8.86 -3.39 6.62
N GLY A 87 -9.25 -2.67 7.68
CA GLY A 87 -10.57 -2.05 7.78
C GLY A 87 -10.84 -1.01 6.69
N GLY A 88 -9.82 -0.21 6.36
CA GLY A 88 -9.87 0.74 5.24
C GLY A 88 -10.12 0.04 3.90
N ILE A 89 -9.39 -1.05 3.62
CA ILE A 89 -9.59 -1.84 2.39
C ILE A 89 -11.01 -2.42 2.36
N LYS A 90 -11.43 -3.04 3.47
CA LYS A 90 -12.75 -3.67 3.58
C LYS A 90 -13.89 -2.68 3.30
N LYS A 91 -13.78 -1.45 3.81
CA LYS A 91 -14.73 -0.37 3.54
C LYS A 91 -14.82 -0.02 2.04
N ALA A 92 -13.69 -0.04 1.34
CA ALA A 92 -13.59 0.32 -0.07
C ALA A 92 -13.93 -0.82 -1.06
N LEU A 93 -14.17 -2.04 -0.60
CA LEU A 93 -14.36 -3.23 -1.47
C LEU A 93 -15.43 -3.06 -2.55
N HIS A 94 -16.49 -2.30 -2.25
CA HIS A 94 -17.59 -2.04 -3.19
C HIS A 94 -17.14 -1.35 -4.49
N HIS A 95 -16.00 -0.65 -4.51
CA HIS A 95 -15.43 -0.07 -5.72
C HIS A 95 -14.79 -1.14 -6.65
N PHE A 96 -14.35 -2.26 -6.09
CA PHE A 96 -13.60 -3.28 -6.81
C PHE A 96 -14.49 -4.39 -7.37
N GLY A 97 -15.60 -4.70 -6.69
CA GLY A 97 -16.47 -5.82 -7.06
C GLY A 97 -15.76 -7.15 -6.83
N ASN A 98 -15.82 -8.06 -7.82
CA ASN A 98 -15.17 -9.37 -7.75
C ASN A 98 -13.81 -9.40 -8.47
N ASP A 99 -13.35 -8.28 -9.02
CA ASP A 99 -12.09 -8.20 -9.74
C ASP A 99 -10.89 -8.23 -8.79
N ASP A 100 -9.75 -8.72 -9.28
CA ASP A 100 -8.46 -8.48 -8.65
C ASP A 100 -8.07 -7.00 -8.73
N PHE A 101 -7.54 -6.48 -7.63
CA PHE A 101 -7.08 -5.11 -7.51
C PHE A 101 -5.74 -5.03 -6.75
N LEU A 102 -4.96 -4.02 -7.10
CA LEU A 102 -3.72 -3.71 -6.40
C LEU A 102 -4.02 -2.94 -5.12
N VAL A 103 -3.43 -3.34 -4.00
CA VAL A 103 -3.35 -2.54 -2.78
C VAL A 103 -1.91 -2.10 -2.60
N LEU A 104 -1.71 -0.80 -2.31
CA LEU A 104 -0.39 -0.25 -2.05
C LEU A 104 -0.37 0.72 -0.85
N ASN A 105 0.69 0.67 -0.05
CA ASN A 105 0.95 1.66 0.99
C ASN A 105 1.51 2.95 0.36
N SER A 106 0.96 4.10 0.74
CA SER A 106 1.36 5.40 0.17
C SER A 106 2.73 5.90 0.62
N ASP A 107 3.36 5.21 1.58
CA ASP A 107 4.64 5.59 2.16
C ASP A 107 5.85 4.89 1.55
N ILE A 108 5.62 4.15 0.46
CA ILE A 108 6.65 3.40 -0.22
C ILE A 108 7.18 4.21 -1.40
N TYR A 109 8.49 4.41 -1.44
CA TYR A 109 9.16 4.91 -2.64
C TYR A 109 9.86 3.75 -3.35
N SER A 110 9.64 3.61 -4.65
CA SER A 110 10.32 2.61 -5.48
C SER A 110 10.46 3.04 -6.93
N ASP A 111 11.30 2.36 -7.71
CA ASP A 111 11.45 2.55 -9.16
C ASP A 111 10.62 1.55 -10.00
N LEU A 112 9.79 0.72 -9.36
CA LEU A 112 8.95 -0.27 -10.05
C LEU A 112 7.93 0.36 -11.01
N ASP A 113 7.81 -0.19 -12.22
CA ASP A 113 6.71 0.08 -13.17
C ASP A 113 5.46 -0.73 -12.75
N TYR A 114 4.33 -0.04 -12.60
CA TYR A 114 3.09 -0.64 -12.10
C TYR A 114 2.34 -1.50 -13.13
N LYS A 115 2.79 -1.53 -14.39
CA LYS A 115 2.39 -2.56 -15.36
C LYS A 115 2.80 -3.96 -14.89
N TYR A 116 3.88 -4.06 -14.10
CA TYR A 116 4.35 -5.33 -13.51
C TYR A 116 3.24 -6.08 -12.80
N PHE A 117 2.45 -5.39 -11.97
CA PHE A 117 1.40 -5.99 -11.15
C PHE A 117 0.26 -6.61 -11.96
N LYS A 118 0.04 -6.18 -13.21
CA LYS A 118 -1.07 -6.67 -14.04
C LYS A 118 -0.93 -8.14 -14.46
N SER A 119 0.23 -8.75 -14.25
CA SER A 119 0.50 -10.16 -14.58
C SER A 119 0.25 -11.12 -13.40
N PHE A 120 -0.18 -10.60 -12.25
CA PHE A 120 -0.38 -11.39 -11.02
C PHE A 120 -1.85 -11.40 -10.62
N THR A 121 -2.24 -12.43 -9.89
CA THR A 121 -3.61 -12.65 -9.42
C THR A 121 -3.68 -12.76 -7.89
N SER A 122 -4.88 -12.61 -7.34
CA SER A 122 -5.16 -12.74 -5.92
C SER A 122 -4.91 -14.17 -5.39
N PRO A 123 -4.42 -14.35 -4.15
CA PRO A 123 -3.72 -13.37 -3.32
C PRO A 123 -2.19 -13.46 -3.49
N THR A 124 -1.59 -12.40 -4.01
CA THR A 124 -0.13 -12.30 -4.18
C THR A 124 0.39 -11.05 -3.47
N LEU A 125 1.42 -11.19 -2.62
CA LEU A 125 2.16 -10.06 -2.08
C LEU A 125 3.55 -9.93 -2.71
N PHE A 126 4.14 -8.74 -2.60
CA PHE A 126 5.48 -8.48 -3.09
C PHE A 126 6.42 -8.26 -1.90
N ALA A 127 7.62 -8.83 -2.00
CA ALA A 127 8.57 -8.92 -0.90
C ALA A 127 9.96 -8.41 -1.28
N VAL A 128 10.67 -7.89 -0.29
CA VAL A 128 12.11 -7.59 -0.36
C VAL A 128 12.86 -8.46 0.62
N GLU A 129 14.08 -8.85 0.26
CA GLU A 129 14.96 -9.61 1.15
C GLU A 129 15.60 -8.67 2.18
N THR A 130 15.47 -9.03 3.47
CA THR A 130 15.95 -8.23 4.61
C THR A 130 16.83 -9.02 5.58
N LYS A 131 17.13 -10.29 5.28
CA LYS A 131 18.11 -11.17 5.98
C LYS A 131 17.98 -11.13 7.52
N ASN A 132 17.04 -11.90 8.05
CA ASN A 132 16.69 -12.02 9.48
C ASN A 132 16.05 -10.79 10.16
N GLN A 133 15.67 -9.76 9.40
CA GLN A 133 14.93 -8.60 9.93
C GLN A 133 13.53 -8.46 9.32
N GLY A 134 13.05 -9.54 8.70
CA GLY A 134 11.80 -9.52 7.94
C GLY A 134 10.55 -9.85 8.74
N ASP A 135 9.48 -10.04 7.99
CA ASP A 135 8.15 -10.40 8.45
C ASP A 135 7.88 -11.92 8.32
N PHE A 136 8.45 -12.57 7.30
CA PHE A 136 8.19 -13.97 6.92
C PHE A 136 9.34 -14.61 6.14
N ASN A 137 9.18 -15.90 5.78
CA ASN A 137 9.99 -16.63 4.81
C ASN A 137 9.18 -16.93 3.54
N ILE A 138 9.87 -17.24 2.43
CA ILE A 138 9.24 -17.67 1.18
C ILE A 138 9.73 -19.08 0.83
N LYS A 139 8.80 -20.01 0.54
CA LYS A 139 9.07 -21.38 0.08
C LYS A 139 8.14 -21.71 -1.07
N ASN A 140 8.69 -22.19 -2.20
CA ASN A 140 7.91 -22.54 -3.40
C ASN A 140 6.93 -21.43 -3.82
N SER A 141 7.43 -20.18 -3.88
CA SER A 141 6.66 -18.97 -4.19
C SER A 141 5.48 -18.66 -3.26
N LYS A 142 5.47 -19.22 -2.04
CA LYS A 142 4.45 -18.99 -1.01
C LYS A 142 5.05 -18.45 0.27
N VAL A 143 4.27 -17.63 0.96
CA VAL A 143 4.61 -17.08 2.28
C VAL A 143 4.55 -18.18 3.33
N CYS A 144 5.58 -18.25 4.16
CA CYS A 144 5.73 -19.20 5.25
C CYS A 144 6.08 -18.47 6.56
N LEU A 145 5.40 -18.83 7.66
CA LEU A 145 5.49 -18.15 8.96
C LEU A 145 6.43 -18.89 9.92
N GLU A 146 7.70 -19.00 9.54
CA GLU A 146 8.75 -19.59 10.38
C GLU A 146 9.34 -18.58 11.37
N THR A 147 10.09 -19.07 12.34
CA THR A 147 10.73 -18.24 13.38
C THR A 147 11.77 -17.29 12.79
N THR A 148 12.59 -17.77 11.84
CA THR A 148 13.49 -16.91 11.07
C THR A 148 12.70 -16.19 9.99
N LYS A 149 13.02 -14.92 9.75
CA LYS A 149 12.27 -14.07 8.81
C LYS A 149 13.21 -13.32 7.90
N ASN A 150 13.30 -13.77 6.66
CA ASN A 150 14.27 -13.24 5.69
C ASN A 150 13.67 -12.23 4.72
N TYR A 151 12.35 -12.07 4.71
CA TYR A 151 11.64 -11.22 3.77
C TYR A 151 10.65 -10.29 4.47
N THR A 152 10.60 -9.05 4.02
CA THR A 152 9.65 -8.02 4.46
C THR A 152 8.60 -7.81 3.38
N TRP A 153 7.35 -7.61 3.80
CA TRP A 153 6.30 -7.20 2.88
C TRP A 153 6.56 -5.77 2.38
N MET A 154 6.60 -5.58 1.06
CA MET A 154 6.92 -4.28 0.45
C MET A 154 5.84 -3.22 0.59
N GLY A 155 4.67 -3.58 1.15
CA GLY A 155 3.49 -2.74 1.16
C GLY A 155 2.68 -2.81 -0.14
N PHE A 156 2.93 -3.78 -1.01
CA PHE A 156 2.17 -4.03 -2.25
C PHE A 156 1.57 -5.43 -2.26
N SER A 157 0.33 -5.57 -2.73
CA SER A 157 -0.32 -6.87 -2.95
C SER A 157 -1.40 -6.79 -4.02
N VAL A 158 -1.56 -7.84 -4.84
CA VAL A 158 -2.75 -8.04 -5.68
C VAL A 158 -3.70 -8.97 -4.93
N VAL A 159 -4.92 -8.51 -4.70
CA VAL A 159 -5.96 -9.24 -3.94
C VAL A 159 -7.34 -9.01 -4.54
N ASN A 160 -8.33 -9.78 -4.10
CA ASN A 160 -9.75 -9.57 -4.37
C ASN A 160 -10.56 -9.54 -3.06
N ALA A 161 -11.87 -9.33 -3.17
CA ALA A 161 -12.75 -9.22 -2.01
C ALA A 161 -12.76 -10.49 -1.13
N GLU A 162 -12.57 -11.68 -1.71
CA GLU A 162 -12.63 -12.95 -0.98
C GLU A 162 -11.57 -13.07 0.12
N VAL A 163 -10.42 -12.42 -0.08
CA VAL A 163 -9.32 -12.35 0.89
C VAL A 163 -9.81 -11.87 2.26
N PHE A 164 -10.84 -11.02 2.30
CA PHE A 164 -11.33 -10.36 3.51
C PHE A 164 -12.58 -11.03 4.13
N ASN A 165 -13.18 -12.04 3.48
CA ASN A 165 -14.46 -12.63 3.88
C ASN A 165 -14.47 -13.20 5.31
N HIS A 166 -13.31 -13.64 5.80
CA HIS A 166 -13.18 -14.27 7.10
C HIS A 166 -13.06 -13.27 8.28
N VAL A 167 -12.85 -11.99 7.99
CA VAL A 167 -12.66 -10.95 9.03
C VAL A 167 -14.01 -10.34 9.35
N ALA A 168 -14.55 -10.55 10.55
CA ALA A 168 -15.89 -10.06 10.91
C ALA A 168 -15.91 -8.58 11.32
N HIS A 169 -14.88 -8.11 12.04
CA HIS A 169 -14.81 -6.77 12.61
C HIS A 169 -14.42 -5.70 11.58
N LEU A 170 -14.78 -4.45 11.89
CA LEU A 170 -14.55 -3.29 11.00
C LEU A 170 -13.13 -2.72 11.11
N LYS A 171 -12.51 -2.79 12.29
CA LYS A 171 -11.17 -2.27 12.55
C LYS A 171 -10.18 -3.42 12.67
N PHE A 172 -9.20 -3.48 11.77
CA PHE A 172 -8.18 -4.55 11.77
C PHE A 172 -6.95 -4.19 10.93
N HIS A 173 -5.84 -4.87 11.23
CA HIS A 173 -4.59 -4.74 10.53
C HIS A 173 -4.51 -5.72 9.36
N TYR A 174 -4.17 -5.24 8.17
CA TYR A 174 -4.19 -6.03 6.95
C TYR A 174 -3.20 -7.21 6.97
N TRP A 175 -2.00 -7.00 7.49
CA TRP A 175 -1.02 -8.10 7.59
C TRP A 175 -1.41 -9.09 8.68
N ASP A 176 -1.61 -8.60 9.91
CA ASP A 176 -1.73 -9.45 11.09
C ASP A 176 -3.04 -10.24 11.13
N ASP A 177 -4.14 -9.58 10.79
CA ASP A 177 -5.48 -10.16 10.94
C ASP A 177 -5.99 -10.82 9.64
N CYS A 178 -5.34 -10.57 8.49
CA CYS A 178 -5.83 -11.03 7.19
C CYS A 178 -4.78 -11.82 6.40
N LEU A 179 -3.69 -11.21 5.94
CA LEU A 179 -2.70 -11.91 5.10
C LEU A 179 -2.03 -13.09 5.81
N LYS A 180 -1.72 -12.97 7.11
CA LYS A 180 -1.16 -14.09 7.90
C LYS A 180 -2.06 -15.32 7.92
N ARG A 181 -3.38 -15.17 7.86
CA ARG A 181 -4.30 -16.31 7.82
C ARG A 181 -4.18 -17.09 6.51
N HIS A 182 -4.10 -16.37 5.38
CA HIS A 182 -3.86 -16.99 4.07
C HIS A 182 -2.49 -17.64 4.00
N ALA A 183 -1.45 -17.02 4.56
CA ALA A 183 -0.12 -17.63 4.70
C ALA A 183 -0.17 -18.93 5.53
N SER A 184 -0.85 -18.91 6.67
CA SER A 184 -1.01 -20.08 7.55
C SER A 184 -1.76 -21.23 6.88
N SER A 185 -2.60 -20.91 5.88
CA SER A 185 -3.35 -21.90 5.09
C SER A 185 -2.64 -22.27 3.78
N ASN A 186 -1.37 -21.87 3.61
CA ASN A 186 -0.59 -22.09 2.39
C ASN A 186 -1.26 -21.54 1.12
N ASN A 187 -2.01 -20.45 1.25
CA ASN A 187 -2.79 -19.81 0.21
C ASN A 187 -2.39 -18.34 0.00
N LEU A 188 -1.13 -17.97 0.26
CA LEU A 188 -0.61 -16.63 -0.01
C LEU A 188 0.68 -16.74 -0.81
N TYR A 189 0.67 -16.19 -2.03
CA TYR A 189 1.81 -16.20 -2.93
C TYR A 189 2.71 -14.99 -2.69
N ALA A 190 4.00 -15.15 -3.00
CA ALA A 190 5.00 -14.10 -2.82
C ALA A 190 5.91 -13.98 -4.03
N GLU A 191 6.14 -12.74 -4.45
CA GLU A 191 7.02 -12.38 -5.57
C GLU A 191 8.10 -11.40 -5.10
N ILE A 192 9.31 -11.55 -5.64
CA ILE A 192 10.48 -10.78 -5.22
C ILE A 192 11.01 -9.95 -6.40
N PRO A 193 10.42 -8.76 -6.67
CA PRO A 193 10.88 -7.91 -7.75
C PRO A 193 12.29 -7.36 -7.43
N LYS A 194 13.16 -7.32 -8.44
CA LYS A 194 14.48 -6.70 -8.33
C LYS A 194 14.38 -5.21 -8.61
N ILE A 195 14.20 -4.42 -7.55
CA ILE A 195 13.96 -2.98 -7.64
C ILE A 195 14.64 -2.23 -6.51
N ASN A 196 14.76 -0.91 -6.64
CA ASN A 196 15.02 -0.03 -5.52
C ASN A 196 13.71 0.21 -4.75
N TRP A 197 13.73 -0.02 -3.43
CA TRP A 197 12.56 0.09 -2.57
C TRP A 197 12.93 0.69 -1.22
N TYR A 198 12.07 1.58 -0.72
CA TYR A 198 12.27 2.30 0.53
C TYR A 198 10.92 2.53 1.24
N ASP A 199 10.79 2.09 2.50
CA ASP A 199 9.72 2.56 3.42
C ASP A 199 10.11 3.94 3.95
N VAL A 200 9.41 4.98 3.48
CA VAL A 200 9.62 6.38 3.90
C VAL A 200 8.90 6.63 5.23
N GLY A 201 9.23 5.82 6.23
CA GLY A 201 8.68 5.85 7.58
C GLY A 201 9.50 6.64 8.59
N THR A 202 10.72 7.02 8.24
CA THR A 202 11.67 7.68 9.15
C THR A 202 12.37 8.85 8.48
N ILE A 203 12.86 9.79 9.28
CA ILE A 203 13.63 10.95 8.79
C ILE A 203 14.90 10.48 8.08
N GLN A 204 15.58 9.46 8.60
CA GLN A 204 16.79 8.92 7.98
C GLN A 204 16.56 8.43 6.55
N THR A 205 15.45 7.73 6.30
CA THR A 205 15.11 7.24 4.95
C THR A 205 14.75 8.40 4.02
N LEU A 206 14.03 9.40 4.55
CA LEU A 206 13.67 10.60 3.80
C LEU A 206 14.90 11.41 3.38
N GLU A 207 15.85 11.62 4.29
CA GLU A 207 17.11 12.32 4.02
C GLU A 207 17.98 11.56 3.03
N LEU A 208 18.08 10.23 3.18
CA LEU A 208 18.79 9.37 2.23
C LEU A 208 18.27 9.56 0.80
N LEU A 209 16.95 9.61 0.63
CA LEU A 209 16.33 9.74 -0.69
C LEU A 209 16.44 11.16 -1.27
N ASN A 210 16.47 12.19 -0.42
CA ASN A 210 16.52 13.58 -0.87
C ASN A 210 17.95 14.08 -1.12
N ASN A 211 18.94 13.48 -0.46
CA ASN A 211 20.34 13.88 -0.53
C ASN A 211 21.21 12.93 -1.40
N GLY A 212 20.63 11.81 -1.87
CA GLY A 212 21.27 10.83 -2.75
C GLY A 212 20.79 10.92 -4.20
#